data_AF-A0A1G2KX53-F1
#
_entry.id   AF-A0A1G2KX53-F1
#
_cell.length_a   1.000
_cell.length_b   1.000
_cell.length_c   1.000
_cell.angle_alpha   90.00
_cell.angle_beta   90.00
_cell.angle_gamma   90.00
#
_symmetry.space_group_name_H-M   'P 1'
#
loop_
_entity.id
_entity.type
_entity.pdbx_description
1 polymer ?
#
loop_
_entity_poly.entity_id
_entity_poly.type
_entity_poly.pdbx_seq_one_letter_code
_entity_poly.pdbx_strand_id
1 'polypeptide(L)'
;MIHNSSQKGFGLMEVVVATAVVTLALVSFSQAGVLATRLLRNQKATLEATLLAQEGLEAVRMVRDASWADITWRTGLQNPSLRYYPVVENGIWVLATTSPGLVNGVYDRYVQFEKVGRDASDRIVASGGTDDSGTRRVIAHAVSAAGDIQITTYITDFQSFLLSITDVVAVAYTGAVTDDIGANFPSPNAGDGDPGQTFTTGSSQVEITRTALLLRRSTDLPSDVFVELRASPTGAVLGTSQIISGYTISTTTPAWVSFYFSPAVPVSPSTIYTIRLRSVPDSTIPGSGSAGSIYWEYRQTASSPYSGGIARRFIGRLANPADAGQPMDQYDFGFKAYAYP
;
A
#
# COMPACT_ATOMS: atom_id res chain seq x y z
N MET A 1 2.44 -18.81 104.35
CA MET A 1 1.84 -17.80 103.46
C MET A 1 2.98 -17.22 102.62
N ILE A 2 3.22 -17.79 101.44
CA ILE A 2 4.35 -17.40 100.57
C ILE A 2 3.81 -16.41 99.54
N HIS A 3 4.27 -15.16 99.60
CA HIS A 3 3.90 -14.11 98.65
C HIS A 3 4.79 -14.21 97.40
N ASN A 4 4.16 -14.36 96.24
CA ASN A 4 4.78 -14.57 94.94
C ASN A 4 5.34 -13.26 94.37
N SER A 5 6.64 -13.16 94.12
CA SER A 5 7.32 -11.94 93.63
C SER A 5 7.85 -12.05 92.19
N SER A 6 7.07 -12.62 91.26
CA SER A 6 7.51 -12.92 89.88
C SER A 6 6.77 -12.15 88.76
N GLN A 7 6.35 -10.90 88.96
CA GLN A 7 5.60 -10.15 87.93
C GLN A 7 6.35 -9.02 87.22
N LYS A 8 7.54 -8.61 87.68
CA LYS A 8 8.26 -7.46 87.10
C LYS A 8 9.05 -7.76 85.81
N GLY A 9 9.31 -9.03 85.49
CA GLY A 9 9.98 -9.45 84.25
C GLY A 9 9.03 -9.82 83.10
N PHE A 10 7.77 -10.15 83.41
CA PHE A 10 6.82 -10.67 82.43
C PHE A 10 6.36 -9.59 81.43
N GLY A 11 6.12 -8.35 81.91
CA GLY A 11 5.72 -7.24 81.04
C GLY A 11 6.80 -6.80 80.06
N LEU A 12 8.09 -6.88 80.43
CA LEU A 12 9.19 -6.57 79.51
C LEU A 12 9.26 -7.59 78.37
N MET A 13 9.11 -8.89 78.72
CA MET A 13 9.11 -9.95 77.72
C MET A 13 7.92 -9.80 76.75
N GLU A 14 6.73 -9.47 77.26
CA GLU A 14 5.54 -9.26 76.44
C GLU A 14 5.72 -8.13 75.42
N VAL A 15 6.33 -7.00 75.81
CA VAL A 15 6.64 -5.91 74.88
C VAL A 15 7.63 -6.35 73.80
N VAL A 16 8.64 -7.14 74.16
CA VAL A 16 9.61 -7.69 73.19
C VAL A 16 8.93 -8.66 72.21
N VAL A 17 8.05 -9.55 72.69
CA VAL A 17 7.29 -10.45 71.80
C VAL A 17 6.35 -9.65 70.90
N ALA A 18 5.58 -8.71 71.46
CA ALA A 18 4.61 -7.93 70.70
C ALA A 18 5.30 -7.11 69.60
N THR A 19 6.43 -6.46 69.92
CA THR A 19 7.23 -5.72 68.92
C THR A 19 7.84 -6.65 67.87
N ALA A 20 8.32 -7.84 68.24
CA ALA A 20 8.79 -8.84 67.29
C ALA A 20 7.68 -9.28 66.32
N VAL A 21 6.47 -9.56 66.82
CA VAL A 21 5.33 -9.94 65.98
C VAL A 21 4.92 -8.80 65.04
N VAL A 22 4.83 -7.57 65.54
CA VAL A 22 4.46 -6.40 64.74
C VAL A 22 5.51 -6.12 63.65
N THR A 23 6.80 -6.20 63.98
CA THR A 23 7.88 -6.00 63.00
C THR A 23 7.87 -7.08 61.92
N LEU A 24 7.67 -8.35 62.29
CA LEU A 24 7.53 -9.44 61.31
C LEU A 24 6.34 -9.22 60.36
N ALA A 25 5.21 -8.75 60.89
CA ALA A 25 4.04 -8.42 60.07
C ALA A 25 4.33 -7.27 59.10
N LEU A 26 4.93 -6.18 59.58
CA LEU A 26 5.29 -5.01 58.75
C LEU A 26 6.28 -5.38 57.63
N VAL A 27 7.30 -6.18 57.94
CA VAL A 27 8.26 -6.68 56.93
C VAL A 27 7.55 -7.54 55.89
N SER A 28 6.63 -8.40 56.31
CA SER A 28 5.85 -9.25 55.40
C SER A 28 4.97 -8.42 54.46
N PHE A 29 4.27 -7.40 54.98
CA PHE A 29 3.48 -6.48 54.15
C PHE A 29 4.33 -5.64 53.21
N SER A 30 5.49 -5.16 53.66
CA SER A 30 6.42 -4.41 52.80
C SER A 30 6.93 -5.27 51.64
N GLN A 31 7.26 -6.54 51.89
CA GLN A 31 7.68 -7.46 50.84
C GLN A 31 6.56 -7.75 49.84
N ALA A 32 5.33 -7.96 50.33
CA ALA A 32 4.16 -8.12 49.47
C ALA A 32 3.93 -6.88 48.59
N GLY A 33 4.09 -5.67 49.13
CA GLY A 33 4.00 -4.42 48.37
C GLY A 33 5.07 -4.28 47.28
N VAL A 34 6.32 -4.66 47.57
CA VAL A 34 7.40 -4.66 46.55
C VAL A 34 7.11 -5.67 45.44
N LEU A 35 6.62 -6.86 45.78
CA LEU A 35 6.23 -7.86 44.79
C LEU A 35 5.06 -7.39 43.92
N ALA A 36 4.03 -6.81 44.53
CA ALA A 36 2.87 -6.28 43.82
C ALA A 36 3.26 -5.17 42.83
N THR A 37 4.12 -4.24 43.24
CA THR A 37 4.58 -3.15 42.36
C THR A 37 5.45 -3.65 41.20
N ARG A 38 6.29 -4.66 41.42
CA ARG A 38 7.04 -5.32 40.34
C ARG A 38 6.11 -6.01 39.34
N LEU A 39 5.09 -6.72 39.84
CA LEU A 39 4.10 -7.37 39.00
C LEU A 39 3.34 -6.35 38.14
N LEU A 40 2.88 -5.25 38.73
CA LEU A 40 2.17 -4.19 38.00
C LEU A 40 3.05 -3.55 36.92
N ARG A 41 4.33 -3.32 37.20
CA ARG A 41 5.28 -2.80 36.19
C ARG A 41 5.47 -3.76 35.03
N ASN A 42 5.61 -5.05 35.31
CA ASN A 42 5.74 -6.06 34.27
C ASN A 42 4.46 -6.18 33.43
N GLN A 43 3.29 -6.21 34.07
CA GLN A 43 1.99 -6.25 33.38
C GLN A 43 1.80 -5.02 32.49
N LYS A 44 2.16 -3.84 32.99
CA LYS A 44 2.14 -2.60 32.20
C LYS A 44 3.05 -2.71 30.98
N ALA A 45 4.30 -3.14 31.15
CA ALA A 45 5.25 -3.27 30.04
C ALA A 45 4.78 -4.28 28.97
N THR A 46 4.19 -5.41 29.40
CA THR A 46 3.57 -6.39 28.49
C THR A 46 2.37 -5.80 27.75
N LEU A 47 1.51 -5.04 28.43
CA LEU A 47 0.36 -4.39 27.81
C LEU A 47 0.81 -3.37 26.76
N GLU A 48 1.77 -2.51 27.09
CA GLU A 48 2.32 -1.50 26.17
C GLU A 48 2.92 -2.16 24.92
N ALA A 49 3.75 -3.20 25.08
CA ALA A 49 4.31 -3.95 23.97
C ALA A 49 3.22 -4.61 23.10
N THR A 50 2.18 -5.16 23.73
CA THR A 50 1.04 -5.79 23.02
C THR A 50 0.29 -4.76 22.18
N LEU A 51 -0.02 -3.59 22.74
CA LEU A 51 -0.69 -2.51 22.02
C LEU A 51 0.16 -2.00 20.85
N LEU A 52 1.48 -1.89 21.02
CA LEU A 52 2.40 -1.51 19.94
C LEU A 52 2.46 -2.54 18.82
N ALA A 53 2.47 -3.84 19.14
CA ALA A 53 2.39 -4.89 18.14
C ALA A 53 1.04 -4.87 17.40
N GLN A 54 -0.07 -4.59 18.10
CA GLN A 54 -1.39 -4.42 17.50
C GLN A 54 -1.43 -3.23 16.54
N GLU A 55 -0.90 -2.08 16.95
CA GLU A 55 -0.78 -0.89 16.10
C GLU A 55 0.02 -1.19 14.82
N GLY A 56 1.10 -1.98 14.94
CA GLY A 56 1.85 -2.46 13.78
C GLY A 56 1.00 -3.27 12.80
N LEU A 57 0.09 -4.12 13.29
CA LEU A 57 -0.85 -4.85 12.44
C LEU A 57 -1.91 -3.94 11.80
N GLU A 58 -2.43 -2.94 12.52
CA GLU A 58 -3.38 -1.99 11.93
C GLU A 58 -2.73 -1.15 10.84
N ALA A 59 -1.48 -0.73 11.03
CA ALA A 59 -0.71 -0.04 9.99
C ALA A 59 -0.57 -0.93 8.74
N VAL A 60 -0.28 -2.22 8.91
CA VAL A 60 -0.23 -3.18 7.79
C VAL A 60 -1.58 -3.32 7.09
N ARG A 61 -2.70 -3.35 7.82
CA ARG A 61 -4.04 -3.38 7.21
C ARG A 61 -4.35 -2.11 6.42
N MET A 62 -3.98 -0.95 6.95
CA MET A 62 -4.15 0.31 6.22
C MET A 62 -3.34 0.35 4.93
N VAL A 63 -2.08 -0.12 4.96
CA VAL A 63 -1.24 -0.23 3.76
C VAL A 63 -1.83 -1.22 2.76
N ARG A 64 -2.31 -2.39 3.24
CA ARG A 64 -3.02 -3.38 2.42
C ARG A 64 -4.24 -2.76 1.73
N ASP A 65 -5.05 -2.01 2.46
CA ASP A 65 -6.30 -1.43 1.96
C ASP A 65 -6.04 -0.32 0.94
N ALA A 66 -4.91 0.38 1.06
CA ALA A 66 -4.46 1.38 0.10
C ALA A 66 -3.92 0.73 -1.19
N SER A 67 -3.09 -0.31 -1.08
CA SER A 67 -2.52 -1.02 -2.23
C SER A 67 -1.99 -2.40 -1.84
N TRP A 68 -2.58 -3.47 -2.38
CA TRP A 68 -2.00 -4.81 -2.25
C TRP A 68 -0.64 -4.94 -2.95
N ALA A 69 -0.38 -4.12 -3.97
CA ALA A 69 0.90 -4.08 -4.66
C ALA A 69 2.05 -3.71 -3.70
N ASP A 70 1.79 -2.83 -2.72
CA ASP A 70 2.80 -2.44 -1.72
C ASP A 70 3.16 -3.59 -0.80
N ILE A 71 2.19 -4.45 -0.46
CA ILE A 71 2.43 -5.67 0.31
C ILE A 71 3.20 -6.69 -0.54
N THR A 72 2.79 -6.92 -1.78
CA THR A 72 3.41 -7.92 -2.65
C THR A 72 4.84 -7.54 -3.06
N TRP A 73 5.13 -6.26 -3.32
CA TRP A 73 6.48 -5.75 -3.53
C TRP A 73 7.39 -6.05 -2.33
N ARG A 74 6.92 -5.74 -1.12
CA ARG A 74 7.68 -5.92 0.14
C ARG A 74 7.90 -7.40 0.49
N THR A 75 7.00 -8.26 0.05
CA THR A 75 7.11 -9.72 0.23
C THR A 75 7.74 -10.45 -0.96
N GLY A 76 7.95 -9.74 -2.07
CA GLY A 76 8.53 -10.25 -3.32
C GLY A 76 10.05 -10.44 -3.26
N LEU A 77 10.71 -9.76 -2.31
CA LEU A 77 12.10 -10.01 -1.95
C LEU A 77 12.13 -11.18 -0.96
N GLN A 78 12.81 -12.27 -1.31
CA GLN A 78 12.83 -13.58 -0.63
C GLN A 78 13.40 -13.58 0.81
N ASN A 79 13.48 -12.43 1.49
CA ASN A 79 14.08 -12.31 2.80
C ASN A 79 13.00 -12.20 3.90
N PRO A 80 12.57 -13.33 4.52
CA PRO A 80 11.62 -13.31 5.64
C PRO A 80 12.18 -12.60 6.88
N SER A 81 13.48 -12.34 6.94
CA SER A 81 14.11 -11.61 8.06
C SER A 81 14.06 -10.09 7.90
N LEU A 82 13.63 -9.58 6.74
CA LEU A 82 13.57 -8.13 6.51
C LEU A 82 12.50 -7.49 7.40
N ARG A 83 12.92 -6.49 8.18
CA ARG A 83 12.04 -5.74 9.09
C ARG A 83 11.48 -4.53 8.39
N TYR A 84 10.17 -4.34 8.55
CA TYR A 84 9.45 -3.17 8.07
C TYR A 84 8.93 -2.37 9.26
N TYR A 85 9.20 -1.09 9.31
CA TYR A 85 8.87 -0.18 10.40
C TYR A 85 7.62 0.62 10.05
N PRO A 86 6.50 0.45 10.76
CA PRO A 86 5.33 1.29 10.60
C PRO A 86 5.63 2.71 11.03
N VAL A 87 5.55 3.66 10.10
CA VAL A 87 5.71 5.09 10.33
C VAL A 87 4.58 5.86 9.65
N VAL A 88 4.26 7.05 10.17
CA VAL A 88 3.26 7.93 9.58
C VAL A 88 3.97 9.00 8.77
N GLU A 89 3.70 9.04 7.47
CA GLU A 89 4.19 10.06 6.55
C GLU A 89 2.98 10.73 5.90
N ASN A 90 2.90 12.07 5.95
CA ASN A 90 1.78 12.84 5.41
C ASN A 90 0.39 12.39 5.90
N GLY A 91 0.30 11.89 7.14
CA GLY A 91 -0.95 11.42 7.75
C GLY A 91 -1.38 10.02 7.34
N ILE A 92 -0.55 9.28 6.59
CA ILE A 92 -0.83 7.91 6.14
C ILE A 92 0.24 6.96 6.70
N TRP A 93 -0.15 5.74 7.03
CA TRP A 93 0.80 4.69 7.40
C TRP A 93 1.60 4.22 6.19
N VAL A 94 2.91 4.19 6.35
CA VAL A 94 3.84 3.57 5.41
C VAL A 94 4.77 2.62 6.14
N LEU A 95 5.36 1.70 5.39
CA LEU A 95 6.30 0.70 5.92
C LEU A 95 7.72 1.06 5.46
N ALA A 96 8.55 1.58 6.37
CA ALA A 96 9.94 1.90 6.08
C ALA A 96 10.84 0.67 6.27
N THR A 97 11.93 0.56 5.52
CA THR A 97 12.96 -0.49 5.73
C THR A 97 14.09 -0.04 6.65
N THR A 98 14.11 1.24 7.00
CA THR A 98 15.07 1.84 7.93
C THR A 98 14.38 2.06 9.28
N SER A 99 15.06 1.71 10.37
CA SER A 99 14.51 1.92 11.72
C SER A 99 14.37 3.41 12.00
N PRO A 100 13.18 3.89 12.42
CA PRO A 100 12.96 5.27 12.84
C PRO A 100 13.44 5.53 14.29
N GLY A 101 13.99 4.52 14.96
CA GLY A 101 14.32 4.55 16.38
C GLY A 101 13.25 3.91 17.27
N LEU A 102 13.48 3.95 18.58
CA LEU A 102 12.62 3.29 19.57
C LEU A 102 11.35 4.11 19.84
N VAL A 103 10.20 3.44 19.81
CA VAL A 103 8.93 4.01 20.27
C VAL A 103 8.98 4.17 21.79
N ASN A 104 8.62 5.37 22.27
CA ASN A 104 8.72 5.79 23.67
C ASN A 104 10.14 5.61 24.28
N GLY A 105 11.18 5.54 23.44
CA GLY A 105 12.56 5.30 23.89
C GLY A 105 12.82 3.88 24.43
N VAL A 106 11.88 2.95 24.28
CA VAL A 106 11.94 1.61 24.90
C VAL A 106 11.76 0.48 23.88
N TYR A 107 10.83 0.64 22.93
CA TYR A 107 10.36 -0.46 22.09
C TYR A 107 10.83 -0.32 20.64
N ASP A 108 11.49 -1.34 20.12
CA ASP A 108 11.73 -1.50 18.68
C ASP A 108 10.48 -2.16 18.07
N ARG A 109 9.71 -1.39 17.28
CA ARG A 109 8.43 -1.82 16.69
C ARG A 109 8.59 -2.05 15.20
N TYR A 110 8.39 -3.28 14.75
CA TYR A 110 8.47 -3.62 13.33
C TYR A 110 7.53 -4.78 12.98
N VAL A 111 7.31 -5.00 11.69
CA VAL A 111 6.58 -6.12 11.13
C VAL A 111 7.48 -6.89 10.16
N GLN A 112 7.27 -8.19 10.08
CA GLN A 112 7.87 -9.08 9.10
C GLN A 112 6.76 -9.75 8.30
N PHE A 113 7.09 -10.08 7.05
CA PHE A 113 6.17 -10.74 6.16
C PHE A 113 6.76 -12.05 5.67
N GLU A 114 5.89 -13.06 5.55
CA GLU A 114 6.22 -14.36 5.02
C GLU A 114 5.22 -14.76 3.93
N LYS A 115 5.74 -15.50 2.94
CA LYS A 115 4.91 -16.16 1.95
C LYS A 115 4.16 -17.32 2.59
N VAL A 116 3.00 -17.66 2.03
CA VAL A 116 2.20 -18.80 2.47
C VAL A 116 1.84 -19.64 1.27
N GLY A 117 1.87 -20.96 1.42
CA GLY A 117 1.48 -21.90 0.37
C GLY A 117 0.04 -22.36 0.53
N ARG A 118 -0.62 -22.73 -0.57
CA ARG A 118 -1.89 -23.48 -0.58
C ARG A 118 -1.68 -24.91 -1.07
N ASP A 119 -2.29 -25.85 -0.36
CA ASP A 119 -2.36 -27.24 -0.81
C ASP A 119 -3.47 -27.47 -1.84
N ALA A 120 -3.59 -28.70 -2.36
CA ALA A 120 -4.60 -29.06 -3.36
C ALA A 120 -6.05 -29.00 -2.83
N SER A 121 -6.25 -28.85 -1.51
CA SER A 121 -7.54 -28.69 -0.87
C SER A 121 -7.80 -27.24 -0.44
N ASP A 122 -7.06 -26.29 -1.01
CA ASP A 122 -7.18 -24.85 -0.75
C ASP A 122 -6.90 -24.44 0.71
N ARG A 123 -6.08 -25.21 1.43
CA ARG A 123 -5.68 -24.89 2.80
C ARG A 123 -4.32 -24.21 2.83
N ILE A 124 -4.20 -23.18 3.67
CA ILE A 124 -2.91 -22.56 3.98
C ILE A 124 -2.00 -23.56 4.69
N VAL A 125 -0.80 -23.75 4.17
CA VAL A 125 0.24 -24.63 4.71
C VAL A 125 1.53 -23.86 4.97
N ALA A 126 2.22 -24.21 6.06
CA ALA A 126 3.48 -23.57 6.47
C ALA A 126 4.68 -23.98 5.60
N SER A 127 4.59 -25.11 4.90
CA SER A 127 5.61 -25.61 3.97
C SER A 127 4.98 -26.54 2.94
N GLY A 128 5.49 -26.52 1.72
CA GLY A 128 4.85 -27.20 0.58
C GLY A 128 3.68 -26.39 0.02
N GLY A 129 3.05 -26.89 -1.04
CA GLY A 129 1.97 -26.19 -1.74
C GLY A 129 2.46 -25.16 -2.77
N THR A 130 1.51 -24.47 -3.40
CA THR A 130 1.75 -23.41 -4.39
C THR A 130 1.67 -22.05 -3.71
N ASP A 131 2.55 -21.11 -4.04
CA ASP A 131 2.57 -19.75 -3.48
C ASP A 131 1.21 -19.07 -3.67
N ASP A 132 0.55 -18.70 -2.55
CA ASP A 132 -0.67 -17.92 -2.60
C ASP A 132 -0.30 -16.44 -2.66
N SER A 133 -0.18 -15.90 -3.88
CA SER A 133 0.14 -14.49 -4.11
C SER A 133 -0.87 -13.50 -3.49
N GLY A 134 -2.09 -13.95 -3.19
CA GLY A 134 -3.17 -13.16 -2.60
C GLY A 134 -3.21 -13.18 -1.07
N THR A 135 -2.35 -13.95 -0.40
CA THR A 135 -2.27 -14.00 1.07
C THR A 135 -0.84 -13.88 1.57
N ARG A 136 -0.64 -13.18 2.69
CA ARG A 136 0.66 -13.12 3.38
C ARG A 136 0.48 -13.36 4.86
N ARG A 137 1.46 -14.04 5.46
CA ARG A 137 1.60 -14.13 6.91
C ARG A 137 2.36 -12.91 7.38
N VAL A 138 1.85 -12.25 8.42
CA VAL A 138 2.42 -11.05 9.02
C VAL A 138 2.74 -11.35 10.46
N ILE A 139 3.94 -10.98 10.89
CA ILE A 139 4.37 -11.09 12.29
C ILE A 139 4.73 -9.67 12.74
N ALA A 140 3.94 -9.12 13.66
CA ALA A 140 4.24 -7.83 14.29
C ALA A 140 5.01 -8.06 15.58
N HIS A 141 6.07 -7.26 15.77
CA HIS A 141 6.99 -7.33 16.89
C HIS A 141 6.99 -6.01 17.67
N ALA A 142 7.07 -6.14 19.00
CA ALA A 142 7.43 -5.06 19.90
C ALA A 142 8.53 -5.57 20.83
N VAL A 143 9.77 -5.24 20.50
CA VAL A 143 10.96 -5.73 21.18
C VAL A 143 11.44 -4.71 22.20
N SER A 144 11.73 -5.16 23.41
CA SER A 144 12.39 -4.37 24.46
C SER A 144 13.48 -5.20 25.13
N ALA A 145 14.23 -4.60 26.05
CA ALA A 145 15.20 -5.33 26.87
C ALA A 145 14.55 -6.45 27.71
N ALA A 146 13.23 -6.38 27.97
CA ALA A 146 12.50 -7.40 28.72
C ALA A 146 12.07 -8.60 27.87
N GLY A 147 12.09 -8.48 26.53
CA GLY A 147 11.67 -9.53 25.61
C GLY A 147 10.97 -9.00 24.35
N ASP A 148 10.48 -9.94 23.54
CA ASP A 148 9.74 -9.69 22.30
C ASP A 148 8.29 -10.15 22.44
N ILE A 149 7.34 -9.25 22.20
CA ILE A 149 5.93 -9.60 22.04
C ILE A 149 5.61 -9.69 20.54
N GLN A 150 5.13 -10.86 20.14
CA GLN A 150 4.80 -11.18 18.75
C GLN A 150 3.31 -11.40 18.58
N ILE A 151 2.72 -10.75 17.56
CA ILE A 151 1.36 -11.05 17.11
C ILE A 151 1.42 -11.49 15.65
N THR A 152 1.00 -12.73 15.40
CA THR A 152 0.94 -13.30 14.04
C THR A 152 -0.48 -13.24 13.50
N THR A 153 -0.62 -12.82 12.24
CA THR A 153 -1.90 -12.87 11.52
C THR A 153 -1.69 -13.17 10.04
N TYR A 154 -2.78 -13.37 9.31
CA TYR A 154 -2.78 -13.50 7.86
C TYR A 154 -3.56 -12.32 7.28
N ILE A 155 -2.98 -11.69 6.26
CA ILE A 155 -3.65 -10.67 5.47
C ILE A 155 -3.89 -11.20 4.06
N THR A 156 -5.04 -10.89 3.50
CA THR A 156 -5.44 -11.33 2.17
C THR A 156 -5.91 -10.13 1.36
N ASP A 157 -5.64 -10.14 0.06
CA ASP A 157 -6.17 -9.21 -0.92
C ASP A 157 -7.67 -9.42 -1.13
N PHE A 158 -8.49 -9.00 -0.17
CA PHE A 158 -9.95 -9.12 -0.31
C PHE A 158 -10.50 -8.31 -1.49
N GLN A 159 -9.80 -7.27 -1.95
CA GLN A 159 -10.20 -6.47 -3.11
C GLN A 159 -10.18 -7.31 -4.39
N SER A 160 -9.23 -8.25 -4.52
CA SER A 160 -9.22 -9.22 -5.62
C SER A 160 -10.41 -10.20 -5.61
N PHE A 161 -11.05 -10.40 -4.46
CA PHE A 161 -12.23 -11.28 -4.30
C PHE A 161 -13.55 -10.52 -4.35
N LEU A 162 -13.53 -9.18 -4.34
CA LEU A 162 -14.71 -8.42 -4.69
C LEU A 162 -15.03 -8.79 -6.14
N LEU A 163 -16.30 -9.13 -6.40
CA LEU A 163 -16.77 -9.47 -7.74
C LEU A 163 -16.22 -8.40 -8.70
N SER A 164 -15.43 -8.83 -9.69
CA SER A 164 -15.24 -7.99 -10.86
C SER A 164 -16.64 -7.67 -11.34
N ILE A 165 -17.05 -6.41 -11.20
CA ILE A 165 -18.27 -5.93 -11.83
C ILE A 165 -18.11 -6.34 -13.30
N THR A 166 -19.11 -7.02 -13.85
CA THR A 166 -19.08 -7.48 -15.24
C THR A 166 -19.21 -6.25 -16.13
N ASP A 167 -18.14 -5.48 -16.23
CA ASP A 167 -18.07 -4.28 -17.02
C ASP A 167 -17.91 -4.68 -18.47
N VAL A 168 -18.69 -4.05 -19.34
CA VAL A 168 -18.56 -4.22 -20.77
C VAL A 168 -17.57 -3.19 -21.32
N VAL A 169 -16.87 -3.55 -22.39
CA VAL A 169 -16.04 -2.57 -23.11
C VAL A 169 -16.98 -1.53 -23.71
N ALA A 170 -16.98 -0.31 -23.16
CA ALA A 170 -17.78 0.79 -23.69
C ALA A 170 -17.14 1.35 -24.96
N VAL A 171 -15.82 1.56 -24.94
CA VAL A 171 -15.06 2.12 -26.06
C VAL A 171 -13.64 1.55 -26.05
N ALA A 172 -13.09 1.21 -27.22
CA ALA A 172 -11.72 0.68 -27.30
C ALA A 172 -11.05 0.95 -28.65
N TYR A 173 -9.72 0.98 -28.61
CA TYR A 173 -8.86 0.78 -29.75
C TYR A 173 -7.84 -0.32 -29.42
N THR A 174 -7.90 -1.44 -30.15
CA THR A 174 -7.03 -2.62 -29.92
C THR A 174 -6.03 -2.86 -31.04
N GLY A 175 -5.94 -1.95 -32.01
CA GLY A 175 -5.05 -2.07 -33.17
C GLY A 175 -3.64 -1.53 -32.94
N ALA A 176 -3.34 -1.07 -31.71
CA ALA A 176 -2.05 -0.52 -31.35
C ALA A 176 -0.95 -1.59 -31.38
N VAL A 177 0.24 -1.18 -31.80
CA VAL A 177 1.45 -2.00 -31.92
C VAL A 177 2.63 -1.24 -31.31
N THR A 178 3.85 -1.76 -31.43
CA THR A 178 5.07 -1.01 -31.12
C THR A 178 5.72 -0.66 -32.45
N ASP A 179 6.06 0.61 -32.68
CA ASP A 179 7.12 0.89 -33.66
C ASP A 179 8.45 0.57 -32.98
N ASP A 180 9.33 -0.20 -33.62
CA ASP A 180 10.64 -0.67 -33.14
C ASP A 180 11.64 0.47 -32.75
N ILE A 181 11.17 1.70 -32.61
CA ILE A 181 11.95 2.88 -32.30
C ILE A 181 12.09 2.99 -30.79
N GLY A 182 13.25 2.59 -30.28
CA GLY A 182 13.65 2.78 -28.90
C GLY A 182 13.55 4.25 -28.45
N ALA A 183 13.17 4.43 -27.19
CA ALA A 183 13.39 5.59 -26.33
C ALA A 183 12.60 6.89 -26.57
N ASN A 184 11.96 7.14 -27.72
CA ASN A 184 11.28 8.42 -27.96
C ASN A 184 9.77 8.21 -28.16
N PHE A 185 8.97 8.58 -27.18
CA PHE A 185 7.53 8.44 -27.25
C PHE A 185 6.83 9.76 -27.61
N PRO A 186 6.14 9.84 -28.77
CA PRO A 186 6.37 9.09 -30.01
C PRO A 186 7.35 9.86 -30.92
N SER A 187 8.39 9.18 -31.39
CA SER A 187 9.46 9.68 -32.29
C SER A 187 8.93 10.31 -33.60
N PRO A 188 9.71 11.19 -34.30
CA PRO A 188 11.04 11.70 -33.97
C PRO A 188 11.01 13.15 -33.42
N ASN A 189 9.82 13.67 -33.15
CA ASN A 189 9.65 15.05 -32.67
C ASN A 189 10.12 15.11 -31.21
N ALA A 190 11.28 15.69 -30.94
CA ALA A 190 11.85 15.81 -29.59
C ALA A 190 10.79 16.20 -28.53
N GLY A 191 10.69 15.41 -27.45
CA GLY A 191 9.81 15.66 -26.30
C GLY A 191 9.05 14.40 -25.84
N ASP A 192 9.36 13.91 -24.64
CA ASP A 192 8.84 12.68 -24.01
C ASP A 192 7.48 12.87 -23.28
N GLY A 193 6.52 13.55 -23.90
CA GLY A 193 5.32 14.00 -23.17
C GLY A 193 4.40 12.87 -22.69
N ASP A 194 3.56 13.15 -21.67
CA ASP A 194 2.54 12.19 -21.20
C ASP A 194 1.58 11.84 -22.36
N PRO A 195 1.32 10.55 -22.62
CA PRO A 195 0.26 10.17 -23.53
C PRO A 195 -1.13 10.49 -22.98
N GLY A 196 -2.00 10.94 -23.87
CA GLY A 196 -3.44 10.90 -23.66
C GLY A 196 -4.18 10.49 -24.91
N GLN A 197 -5.38 9.95 -24.71
CA GLN A 197 -6.28 9.56 -25.78
C GLN A 197 -7.65 10.12 -25.46
N THR A 198 -8.22 10.91 -26.38
CA THR A 198 -9.64 11.22 -26.26
C THR A 198 -10.49 10.08 -26.81
N PHE A 199 -11.71 9.96 -26.30
CA PHE A 199 -12.69 8.99 -26.77
C PHE A 199 -14.10 9.58 -26.61
N THR A 200 -15.04 9.12 -27.43
CA THR A 200 -16.44 9.54 -27.38
C THR A 200 -17.28 8.41 -26.79
N THR A 201 -18.06 8.71 -25.75
CA THR A 201 -18.97 7.73 -25.12
C THR A 201 -20.13 7.36 -26.03
N GLY A 202 -20.73 6.20 -25.78
CA GLY A 202 -21.93 5.72 -26.50
C GLY A 202 -23.18 6.56 -26.21
N SER A 203 -24.33 6.09 -26.68
CA SER A 203 -25.62 6.81 -26.59
C SER A 203 -26.32 6.70 -25.23
N SER A 204 -25.78 5.92 -24.29
CA SER A 204 -26.34 5.72 -22.95
C SER A 204 -25.46 6.36 -21.90
N GLN A 205 -26.07 6.77 -20.80
CA GLN A 205 -25.32 7.18 -19.62
C GLN A 205 -24.73 5.93 -18.99
N VAL A 206 -23.44 5.97 -18.68
CA VAL A 206 -22.70 4.84 -18.12
C VAL A 206 -21.71 5.35 -17.07
N GLU A 207 -21.21 4.46 -16.23
CA GLU A 207 -20.14 4.76 -15.28
C GLU A 207 -18.86 4.05 -15.70
N ILE A 208 -17.79 4.81 -15.93
CA ILE A 208 -16.47 4.25 -16.22
C ILE A 208 -15.88 3.69 -14.93
N THR A 209 -15.75 2.38 -14.87
CA THR A 209 -15.22 1.64 -13.72
C THR A 209 -13.73 1.32 -13.88
N ARG A 210 -13.27 1.16 -15.13
CA ARG A 210 -11.90 0.77 -15.45
C ARG A 210 -11.47 1.26 -16.82
N THR A 211 -10.20 1.62 -16.95
CA THR A 211 -9.50 1.75 -18.23
C THR A 211 -8.35 0.76 -18.29
N ALA A 212 -8.18 0.04 -19.39
CA ALA A 212 -7.00 -0.76 -19.65
C ALA A 212 -6.17 -0.14 -20.77
N LEU A 213 -4.87 -0.01 -20.54
CA LEU A 213 -3.92 0.53 -21.52
C LEU A 213 -2.95 -0.58 -21.93
N LEU A 214 -2.60 -0.65 -23.20
CA LEU A 214 -1.59 -1.59 -23.68
C LEU A 214 -0.21 -1.00 -23.41
N LEU A 215 0.48 -1.49 -22.38
CA LEU A 215 1.72 -0.90 -21.88
C LEU A 215 2.90 -1.87 -21.92
N ARG A 216 4.10 -1.30 -22.04
CA ARG A 216 5.40 -1.96 -21.86
C ARG A 216 6.38 -0.98 -21.22
N ARG A 217 7.36 -1.43 -20.45
CA ARG A 217 8.45 -0.56 -19.97
C ARG A 217 9.78 -0.91 -20.64
N SER A 218 10.70 0.05 -20.76
CA SER A 218 12.10 -0.23 -21.17
C SER A 218 13.15 0.09 -20.12
N THR A 219 12.77 0.62 -18.96
CA THR A 219 13.72 0.97 -17.90
C THR A 219 13.60 0.04 -16.70
N ASP A 220 14.74 -0.21 -16.05
CA ASP A 220 14.80 -1.00 -14.83
C ASP A 220 14.23 -0.26 -13.61
N LEU A 221 14.14 1.08 -13.67
CA LEU A 221 13.63 1.95 -12.62
C LEU A 221 12.44 2.81 -13.11
N PRO A 222 11.27 2.20 -13.40
CA PRO A 222 10.08 2.95 -13.80
C PRO A 222 9.43 3.66 -12.59
N SER A 223 8.75 4.78 -12.85
CA SER A 223 7.81 5.37 -11.90
C SER A 223 6.55 4.52 -11.80
N ASP A 224 5.85 4.65 -10.68
CA ASP A 224 4.49 4.13 -10.57
C ASP A 224 3.55 5.00 -11.42
N VAL A 225 2.46 4.42 -11.91
CA VAL A 225 1.57 5.07 -12.87
C VAL A 225 0.12 4.97 -12.48
N PHE A 226 -0.66 5.97 -12.89
CA PHE A 226 -2.10 6.00 -12.71
C PHE A 226 -2.75 6.69 -13.91
N VAL A 227 -4.06 6.57 -14.04
CA VAL A 227 -4.83 7.18 -15.11
C VAL A 227 -5.78 8.24 -14.54
N GLU A 228 -5.81 9.39 -15.19
CA GLU A 228 -6.85 10.40 -15.01
C GLU A 228 -7.90 10.25 -16.12
N LEU A 229 -9.18 10.24 -15.73
CA LEU A 229 -10.30 10.47 -16.64
C LEU A 229 -10.72 11.93 -16.53
N ARG A 230 -10.74 12.65 -17.66
CA ARG A 230 -10.95 14.10 -17.69
C ARG A 230 -12.09 14.49 -18.62
N ALA A 231 -12.79 15.58 -18.30
CA ALA A 231 -13.89 16.12 -19.09
C ALA A 231 -13.46 16.61 -20.49
N SER A 232 -12.21 17.00 -20.64
CA SER A 232 -11.56 17.35 -21.90
C SER A 232 -10.04 17.38 -21.66
N PRO A 233 -9.20 17.60 -22.70
CA PRO A 233 -7.75 17.67 -22.51
C PRO A 233 -7.30 18.70 -21.46
N THR A 234 -7.99 19.83 -21.35
CA THR A 234 -7.77 20.88 -20.35
C THR A 234 -8.87 20.92 -19.27
N GLY A 235 -9.84 20.01 -19.33
CA GLY A 235 -10.99 19.99 -18.45
C GLY A 235 -10.66 19.45 -17.06
N ALA A 236 -11.63 19.52 -16.15
CA ALA A 236 -11.51 18.97 -14.81
C ALA A 236 -11.22 17.46 -14.85
N VAL A 237 -10.44 16.98 -13.86
CA VAL A 237 -10.29 15.55 -13.58
C VAL A 237 -11.59 15.06 -12.95
N LEU A 238 -12.24 14.10 -13.60
CA LEU A 238 -13.49 13.51 -13.16
C LEU A 238 -13.25 12.30 -12.24
N GLY A 239 -12.13 11.61 -12.43
CA GLY A 239 -11.69 10.55 -11.55
C GLY A 239 -10.22 10.18 -11.79
N THR A 240 -9.61 9.63 -10.75
CA THR A 240 -8.23 9.15 -10.75
C THR A 240 -8.26 7.66 -10.39
N SER A 241 -7.54 6.84 -11.15
CA SER A 241 -7.47 5.41 -10.89
C SER A 241 -6.61 5.08 -9.67
N GLN A 242 -6.57 3.81 -9.26
CA GLN A 242 -5.49 3.35 -8.39
C GLN A 242 -4.12 3.57 -9.04
N ILE A 243 -3.09 3.68 -8.20
CA ILE A 243 -1.69 3.69 -8.61
C ILE A 243 -1.25 2.25 -8.84
N ILE A 244 -0.57 2.01 -9.96
CA ILE A 244 0.00 0.72 -10.34
C ILE A 244 1.51 0.87 -10.31
N SER A 245 2.18 -0.07 -9.62
CA SER A 245 3.63 -0.02 -9.61
C SER A 245 4.21 -0.28 -11.00
N GLY A 246 5.07 0.61 -11.47
CA GLY A 246 5.67 0.51 -12.81
C GLY A 246 6.48 -0.78 -12.99
N TYR A 247 7.00 -1.34 -11.89
CA TYR A 247 7.73 -2.60 -11.87
C TYR A 247 6.89 -3.81 -12.30
N THR A 248 5.56 -3.73 -12.15
CA THR A 248 4.62 -4.80 -12.54
C THR A 248 4.34 -4.83 -14.05
N ILE A 249 4.74 -3.77 -14.77
CA ILE A 249 4.59 -3.69 -16.22
C ILE A 249 5.70 -4.51 -16.89
N SER A 250 5.32 -5.30 -17.89
CA SER A 250 6.22 -6.16 -18.65
C SER A 250 7.32 -5.37 -19.36
N THR A 251 8.55 -5.90 -19.34
CA THR A 251 9.70 -5.38 -20.09
C THR A 251 9.84 -5.99 -21.49
N THR A 252 9.23 -7.15 -21.73
CA THR A 252 9.45 -7.97 -22.92
C THR A 252 8.33 -7.81 -23.94
N THR A 253 7.11 -8.19 -23.58
CA THR A 253 5.93 -8.13 -24.45
C THR A 253 4.92 -7.13 -23.89
N PRO A 254 4.32 -6.25 -24.72
CA PRO A 254 3.28 -5.36 -24.24
C PRO A 254 2.08 -6.12 -23.67
N ALA A 255 1.51 -5.61 -22.59
CA ALA A 255 0.40 -6.24 -21.90
C ALA A 255 -0.68 -5.21 -21.53
N TRP A 256 -1.94 -5.66 -21.48
CA TRP A 256 -3.05 -4.83 -21.02
C TRP A 256 -2.95 -4.63 -19.51
N VAL A 257 -2.66 -3.40 -19.10
CA VAL A 257 -2.59 -2.98 -17.70
C VAL A 257 -3.89 -2.28 -17.31
N SER A 258 -4.53 -2.73 -16.23
CA SER A 258 -5.87 -2.31 -15.82
C SER A 258 -5.85 -1.28 -14.69
N PHE A 259 -6.44 -0.12 -14.94
CA PHE A 259 -6.60 1.02 -14.03
C PHE A 259 -8.08 1.15 -13.62
N TYR A 260 -8.42 0.83 -12.38
CA TYR A 260 -9.78 0.90 -11.82
C TYR A 260 -10.03 2.26 -11.16
N PHE A 261 -11.26 2.74 -11.26
CA PHE A 261 -11.72 3.96 -10.62
C PHE A 261 -12.61 3.60 -9.44
N SER A 262 -12.29 4.13 -8.26
CA SER A 262 -13.08 3.96 -7.04
C SER A 262 -13.26 5.31 -6.35
N PRO A 263 -14.46 5.92 -6.39
CA PRO A 263 -15.69 5.41 -7.04
C PRO A 263 -15.61 5.41 -8.58
N ALA A 264 -16.52 4.67 -9.22
CA ALA A 264 -16.70 4.71 -10.67
C ALA A 264 -17.08 6.13 -11.14
N VAL A 265 -16.72 6.48 -12.38
CA VAL A 265 -16.84 7.85 -12.88
C VAL A 265 -18.05 7.97 -13.82
N PRO A 266 -19.11 8.72 -13.46
CA PRO A 266 -20.26 8.89 -14.33
C PRO A 266 -19.88 9.72 -15.56
N VAL A 267 -20.25 9.22 -16.74
CA VAL A 267 -20.03 9.92 -18.02
C VAL A 267 -21.34 10.10 -18.79
N SER A 268 -21.48 11.26 -19.41
CA SER A 268 -22.65 11.62 -20.21
C SER A 268 -22.61 10.90 -21.57
N PRO A 269 -23.78 10.60 -22.15
CA PRO A 269 -23.88 10.08 -23.51
C PRO A 269 -23.20 10.97 -24.56
N SER A 270 -22.66 10.37 -25.61
CA SER A 270 -22.16 11.05 -26.82
C SER A 270 -21.23 12.24 -26.54
N THR A 271 -20.44 12.12 -25.46
CA THR A 271 -19.56 13.19 -24.97
C THR A 271 -18.11 12.75 -25.08
N ILE A 272 -17.23 13.70 -25.42
CA ILE A 272 -15.80 13.44 -25.54
C ILE A 272 -15.16 13.55 -24.17
N TYR A 273 -14.40 12.53 -23.78
CA TYR A 273 -13.58 12.50 -22.58
C TYR A 273 -12.12 12.23 -22.93
N THR A 274 -11.21 12.47 -22.00
CA THR A 274 -9.77 12.24 -22.16
C THR A 274 -9.27 11.27 -21.10
N ILE A 275 -8.60 10.21 -21.55
CA ILE A 275 -7.78 9.33 -20.72
C ILE A 275 -6.36 9.89 -20.78
N ARG A 276 -5.75 10.17 -19.62
CA ARG A 276 -4.36 10.62 -19.54
C ARG A 276 -3.59 9.70 -18.60
N LEU A 277 -2.49 9.13 -19.09
CA LEU A 277 -1.56 8.39 -18.25
C LEU A 277 -0.69 9.39 -17.49
N ARG A 278 -0.47 9.13 -16.20
CA ARG A 278 0.32 9.95 -15.29
C ARG A 278 1.24 9.06 -14.48
N SER A 279 2.27 9.64 -13.87
CA SER A 279 3.16 8.91 -12.98
C SER A 279 3.30 9.55 -11.60
N VAL A 280 3.84 8.78 -10.68
CA VAL A 280 4.24 9.23 -9.35
C VAL A 280 5.60 8.58 -8.98
N PRO A 281 6.62 9.37 -8.62
CA PRO A 281 6.67 10.83 -8.74
C PRO A 281 6.54 11.27 -10.21
N ASP A 282 6.14 12.52 -10.42
CA ASP A 282 6.17 13.10 -11.76
C ASP A 282 7.64 13.24 -12.24
N SER A 283 7.87 13.27 -13.55
CA SER A 283 9.22 13.47 -14.08
C SER A 283 9.82 14.82 -13.68
N THR A 284 11.12 14.79 -13.39
CA THR A 284 11.92 16.02 -13.22
C THR A 284 12.54 16.49 -14.54
N ILE A 285 12.42 15.70 -15.61
CA ILE A 285 12.96 16.00 -16.94
C ILE A 285 11.91 16.84 -17.72
N PRO A 286 12.28 18.02 -18.27
CA PRO A 286 11.38 18.81 -19.08
C PRO A 286 10.81 18.02 -20.26
N GLY A 287 9.49 18.04 -20.39
CA GLY A 287 8.78 17.34 -21.45
C GLY A 287 8.74 15.83 -21.26
N SER A 288 9.06 15.31 -20.07
CA SER A 288 8.89 13.90 -19.69
C SER A 288 7.75 13.76 -18.70
N GLY A 289 6.92 12.73 -18.87
CA GLY A 289 5.80 12.43 -17.98
C GLY A 289 6.18 11.72 -16.69
N SER A 290 7.18 10.84 -16.76
CA SER A 290 7.58 9.92 -15.70
C SER A 290 9.09 9.81 -15.47
N ALA A 291 9.53 9.47 -14.25
CA ALA A 291 10.89 9.02 -14.02
C ALA A 291 11.05 7.58 -14.55
N GLY A 292 11.71 7.42 -15.70
CA GLY A 292 11.80 6.14 -16.43
C GLY A 292 10.72 5.98 -17.52
N SER A 293 11.00 5.18 -18.54
CA SER A 293 10.17 5.08 -19.75
C SER A 293 9.15 3.93 -19.65
N ILE A 294 7.87 4.31 -19.52
CA ILE A 294 6.71 3.44 -19.74
C ILE A 294 6.09 3.85 -21.08
N TYR A 295 5.96 2.90 -21.98
CA TYR A 295 5.35 3.09 -23.29
C TYR A 295 3.90 2.66 -23.27
N TRP A 296 3.06 3.53 -23.80
CA TRP A 296 1.70 3.19 -24.19
C TRP A 296 1.72 2.84 -25.67
N GLU A 297 1.52 1.57 -26.00
CA GLU A 297 1.59 1.10 -27.37
C GLU A 297 0.65 1.87 -28.29
N TYR A 298 1.06 2.10 -29.53
CA TYR A 298 0.35 2.93 -30.50
C TYR A 298 0.44 2.37 -31.92
N ARG A 299 -0.43 2.83 -32.81
CA ARG A 299 -0.25 2.58 -34.24
C ARG A 299 -0.04 3.90 -34.97
N GLN A 300 1.11 4.05 -35.63
CA GLN A 300 1.32 5.15 -36.57
C GLN A 300 0.78 4.77 -37.95
N THR A 301 0.03 5.67 -38.56
CA THR A 301 -0.51 5.54 -39.92
C THR A 301 -0.55 6.90 -40.59
N ALA A 302 -0.88 6.98 -41.88
CA ALA A 302 -1.09 8.27 -42.54
C ALA A 302 -2.26 9.08 -41.95
N SER A 303 -3.20 8.42 -41.26
CA SER A 303 -4.38 9.02 -40.64
C SER A 303 -4.91 8.12 -39.52
N SER A 304 -5.19 8.67 -38.33
CA SER A 304 -5.74 7.96 -37.15
C SER A 304 -6.86 6.96 -37.52
N PRO A 305 -6.62 5.64 -37.41
CA PRO A 305 -7.64 4.61 -37.58
C PRO A 305 -8.75 4.62 -36.52
N TYR A 306 -8.55 5.21 -35.34
CA TYR A 306 -9.58 5.36 -34.31
C TYR A 306 -10.33 6.69 -34.46
N SER A 307 -11.46 6.65 -35.17
CA SER A 307 -12.27 7.84 -35.42
C SER A 307 -13.02 8.39 -34.20
N GLY A 308 -12.94 7.72 -33.04
CA GLY A 308 -13.67 8.09 -31.82
C GLY A 308 -12.98 9.16 -30.98
N GLY A 309 -11.77 9.59 -31.34
CA GLY A 309 -11.01 10.62 -30.65
C GLY A 309 -9.62 10.85 -31.24
N ILE A 310 -8.76 11.54 -30.49
CA ILE A 310 -7.46 12.02 -30.96
C ILE A 310 -6.41 11.66 -29.91
N ALA A 311 -5.34 11.00 -30.33
CA ALA A 311 -4.13 10.82 -29.54
C ALA A 311 -3.47 12.18 -29.28
N ARG A 312 -2.96 12.38 -28.07
CA ARG A 312 -2.32 13.62 -27.65
C ARG A 312 -1.06 13.32 -26.87
N ARG A 313 -0.11 14.25 -26.97
CA ARG A 313 1.11 14.28 -26.17
C ARG A 313 1.17 15.56 -25.37
N PHE A 314 1.27 15.45 -24.05
CA PHE A 314 1.34 16.60 -23.14
C PHE A 314 2.80 16.85 -22.76
N ILE A 315 3.36 17.99 -23.21
CA ILE A 315 4.79 18.32 -23.07
C ILE A 315 5.00 19.31 -21.90
N GLY A 316 3.93 19.81 -21.26
CA GLY A 316 3.98 20.83 -20.23
C GLY A 316 4.27 20.31 -18.81
N ARG A 317 4.98 21.15 -18.02
CA ARG A 317 5.07 21.04 -16.56
C ARG A 317 3.66 20.91 -15.98
N LEU A 318 3.52 20.01 -15.01
CA LEU A 318 2.32 19.62 -14.26
C LEU A 318 1.47 20.78 -13.70
N ALA A 319 2.00 22.01 -13.69
CA ALA A 319 1.38 23.21 -13.17
C ALA A 319 0.64 24.07 -14.23
N ASN A 320 0.63 23.71 -15.52
CA ASN A 320 -0.16 24.45 -16.51
C ASN A 320 -1.52 23.79 -16.77
N PRO A 321 -2.61 24.21 -16.10
CA PRO A 321 -3.95 23.66 -16.32
C PRO A 321 -4.50 23.92 -17.73
N ALA A 322 -3.87 24.83 -18.50
CA ALA A 322 -4.26 25.15 -19.87
C ALA A 322 -3.49 24.34 -20.95
N ASP A 323 -2.60 23.42 -20.56
CA ASP A 323 -1.94 22.54 -21.54
C ASP A 323 -2.95 21.55 -22.12
N ALA A 324 -3.36 21.77 -23.37
CA ALA A 324 -4.27 20.90 -24.10
C ALA A 324 -3.57 19.66 -24.68
N GLY A 325 -2.24 19.58 -24.62
CA GLY A 325 -1.46 18.58 -25.32
C GLY A 325 -1.44 18.82 -26.83
N GLN A 326 -0.34 18.43 -27.47
CA GLN A 326 -0.20 18.44 -28.92
C GLN A 326 -1.02 17.28 -29.51
N PRO A 327 -1.93 17.53 -30.46
CA PRO A 327 -2.62 16.45 -31.17
C PRO A 327 -1.65 15.66 -32.04
N MET A 328 -1.89 14.35 -32.10
CA MET A 328 -1.12 13.37 -32.87
C MET A 328 -2.08 12.68 -33.85
N ASP A 329 -2.39 13.36 -34.94
CA ASP A 329 -3.39 12.97 -35.96
C ASP A 329 -3.06 11.68 -36.73
N GLN A 330 -1.81 11.22 -36.65
CA GLN A 330 -1.31 10.00 -37.28
C GLN A 330 -1.25 8.79 -36.33
N TYR A 331 -1.60 8.98 -35.05
CA TYR A 331 -1.35 8.01 -33.99
C TYR A 331 -2.64 7.66 -33.25
N ASP A 332 -2.75 6.40 -32.82
CA ASP A 332 -3.77 5.96 -31.88
C ASP A 332 -3.18 5.03 -30.83
N PHE A 333 -3.49 5.29 -29.56
CA PHE A 333 -2.98 4.52 -28.43
C PHE A 333 -3.88 3.33 -28.12
N GLY A 334 -3.29 2.20 -27.69
CA GLY A 334 -4.03 0.98 -27.37
C GLY A 334 -4.78 1.10 -26.05
N PHE A 335 -6.11 1.23 -26.09
CA PHE A 335 -6.91 1.45 -24.88
C PHE A 335 -8.24 0.70 -24.89
N LYS A 336 -8.79 0.47 -23.70
CA LYS A 336 -10.16 0.00 -23.48
C LYS A 336 -10.74 0.77 -22.30
N ALA A 337 -11.87 1.44 -22.48
CA ALA A 337 -12.69 1.97 -21.41
C ALA A 337 -13.82 0.99 -21.14
N TYR A 338 -13.92 0.53 -19.90
CA TYR A 338 -14.95 -0.36 -19.41
C TYR A 338 -15.99 0.45 -18.66
N ALA A 339 -17.25 0.07 -18.82
CA ALA A 339 -18.33 0.73 -18.12
C ALA A 339 -19.38 -0.25 -17.62
N TYR A 340 -20.05 0.18 -16.56
CA TYR A 340 -21.29 -0.42 -16.08
C TYR A 340 -22.48 0.22 -16.84
N PRO A 341 -23.44 -0.59 -17.35
CA PRO A 341 -24.60 -0.12 -18.10
C PRO A 341 -25.63 0.64 -17.26
#